data_AF-A0A7C5RV17-F1
#
_entry.id   AF-A0A7C5RV17-F1
#
_cell.length_a   1.000
_cell.length_b   1.000
_cell.length_c   1.000
_cell.angle_alpha   90.00
_cell.angle_beta   90.00
_cell.angle_gamma   90.00
#
_symmetry.space_group_name_H-M   'P 1'
#
loop_
_entity.id
_entity.type
_entity.pdbx_description
1 polymer ?
#
loop_
_entity_poly.entity_id
_entity_poly.type
_entity_poly.pdbx_seq_one_letter_code
_entity_poly.pdbx_strand_id
1 'polypeptide(L)' 'MGEEILIFDCDPGIDDAIALGFLSGIIRNEGRKNIKVFILSTWGNVSLEYTFRNSMICKSIFKIPAEIVKGRDRSVRG' A
#
# COMPACT_ATOMS: atom_id res chain seq x y z
N MET A 1 14.08 20.77 1.56
CA MET A 1 13.38 19.85 0.63
C MET A 1 12.08 19.45 1.30
N GLY A 2 10.95 19.50 0.57
CA GLY A 2 9.64 19.13 1.12
C GLY A 2 9.53 17.64 1.42
N GLU A 3 8.58 17.26 2.29
CA GLU A 3 8.14 15.88 2.48
C GLU A 3 7.25 15.47 1.30
N GLU A 4 7.54 14.32 0.69
CA GLU A 4 6.70 13.73 -0.37
C GLU A 4 5.74 12.73 0.29
N ILE A 5 4.43 12.88 0.05
CA ILE A 5 3.42 11.95 0.55
C ILE A 5 2.92 11.11 -0.61
N LEU A 6 3.05 9.79 -0.50
CA LEU A 6 2.54 8.83 -1.47
C LEU A 6 1.42 8.01 -0.83
N ILE A 7 0.24 8.05 -1.45
CA ILE A 7 -0.92 7.24 -1.05
C ILE A 7 -1.14 6.18 -2.13
N PHE A 8 -1.07 4.92 -1.73
CA PHE A 8 -1.33 3.75 -2.56
C PHE A 8 -2.71 3.20 -2.18
N ASP A 9 -3.74 3.50 -2.98
CA ASP A 9 -5.07 2.92 -2.85
C ASP A 9 -5.13 1.62 -3.64
N CYS A 10 -5.15 0.48 -2.95
CA CYS A 10 -5.14 -0.83 -3.58
C CYS A 10 -5.80 -1.93 -2.74
N ASP A 11 -6.19 -3.02 -3.41
CA ASP A 11 -6.76 -4.24 -2.84
C ASP A 11 -5.82 -5.44 -3.02
N PRO A 12 -4.64 -5.46 -2.34
CA PRO A 12 -3.44 -6.09 -2.87
C PRO A 12 -3.61 -7.50 -3.44
N GLY A 13 -3.79 -7.53 -4.76
CA GLY A 13 -3.66 -8.70 -5.62
C GLY A 13 -2.20 -8.95 -6.00
N ILE A 14 -1.98 -9.83 -6.98
CA ILE A 14 -0.62 -10.18 -7.43
C ILE A 14 0.08 -9.00 -8.11
N ASP A 15 -0.66 -8.23 -8.89
CA ASP A 15 -0.24 -7.03 -9.59
C ASP A 15 0.11 -5.89 -8.62
N ASP A 16 -0.73 -5.64 -7.61
CA ASP A 16 -0.43 -4.67 -6.56
C ASP A 16 0.80 -5.07 -5.74
N ALA A 17 0.95 -6.36 -5.42
CA ALA A 17 2.11 -6.86 -4.70
C ALA A 17 3.40 -6.62 -5.49
N ILE A 18 3.36 -6.81 -6.82
CA ILE A 18 4.49 -6.48 -7.70
C ILE A 18 4.78 -4.98 -7.67
N ALA A 19 3.75 -4.12 -7.79
CA ALA A 19 3.91 -2.67 -7.73
C ALA A 19 4.52 -2.19 -6.39
N LEU A 20 4.07 -2.75 -5.27
CA LEU A 20 4.63 -2.49 -3.93
C LEU A 20 6.09 -2.95 -3.83
N GLY A 21 6.44 -4.08 -4.44
CA GLY A 21 7.83 -4.54 -4.55
C GLY A 21 8.72 -3.57 -5.33
N PHE A 22 8.24 -3.07 -6.48
CA PHE A 22 8.95 -2.04 -7.25
C PHE A 22 9.13 -0.75 -6.47
N LEU A 23 8.07 -0.28 -5.78
CA LEU A 23 8.14 0.91 -4.92
C LEU A 23 9.21 0.75 -3.83
N SER A 24 9.28 -0.42 -3.17
CA SER A 24 10.33 -0.70 -2.18
C SER A 24 11.73 -0.56 -2.78
N GLY A 25 11.94 -1.08 -3.99
CA GLY A 25 13.21 -0.95 -4.71
C GLY A 25 13.58 0.51 -4.96
N ILE A 26 12.63 1.32 -5.45
CA ILE A 26 12.82 2.75 -5.73
C ILE A 26 13.20 3.50 -4.45
N ILE A 27 12.43 3.33 -3.36
CA ILE A 27 12.69 4.02 -2.08
C ILE A 27 14.09 3.71 -1.56
N ARG A 28 14.50 2.44 -1.65
CA ARG A 28 15.79 1.97 -1.11
C ARG A 28 16.97 2.35 -1.99
N ASN A 29 16.83 2.28 -3.31
CA ASN A 29 17.96 2.42 -4.25
C ASN A 29 18.12 3.85 -4.79
N GLU A 30 17.03 4.60 -4.96
CA GLU A 30 17.08 5.98 -5.50
C GLU A 30 17.25 7.05 -4.40
N GLY A 31 17.41 6.63 -3.14
CA GLY A 31 17.75 7.56 -2.05
C GLY A 31 16.65 8.56 -1.72
N ARG A 32 15.37 8.23 -1.97
CA ARG A 32 14.22 9.04 -1.56
C ARG A 32 14.03 8.99 -0.04
N LYS A 33 14.82 9.80 0.67
CA LYS A 33 14.89 9.82 2.14
C LYS A 33 13.73 10.53 2.85
N ASN A 34 12.85 11.21 2.12
CA ASN A 34 11.77 12.03 2.70
C ASN A 34 10.40 11.71 2.10
N ILE A 35 10.11 10.41 1.93
CA ILE A 35 8.82 9.92 1.45
C ILE A 35 8.03 9.25 2.58
N LYS A 36 6.80 9.71 2.79
CA LYS A 36 5.84 9.08 3.70
C LYS A 36 4.86 8.27 2.85
N VAL A 37 4.81 6.96 3.07
CA VAL A 37 3.97 6.05 2.29
C VAL A 37 2.75 5.64 3.12
N PHE A 38 1.57 5.69 2.49
CA PHE A 38 0.34 5.13 3.02
C PHE A 38 -0.18 4.07 2.06
N ILE A 39 -0.55 2.90 2.58
CA ILE A 39 -1.27 1.86 1.83
C ILE A 39 -2.70 1.87 2.36
N LEU A 40 -3.63 2.34 1.54
CA LEU A 40 -5.05 2.36 1.83
C LEU A 40 -5.67 1.07 1.29
N SER A 41 -6.07 0.18 2.18
CA SER A 41 -6.77 -1.05 1.80
C SER A 41 -8.25 -0.71 1.58
N THR A 42 -8.74 -0.84 0.35
CA THR A 42 -10.17 -0.66 0.02
C THR A 42 -10.85 -1.99 -0.24
N TRP A 43 -12.19 -2.01 -0.13
CA TRP A 43 -12.99 -3.17 -0.53
C TRP A 43 -13.07 -3.24 -2.06
N GLY A 44 -12.86 -4.43 -2.62
CA GLY A 44 -12.76 -4.66 -4.07
C GLY A 44 -12.97 -6.12 -4.41
N ASN A 45 -11.95 -6.76 -5.01
CA ASN A 45 -12.01 -8.16 -5.46
C ASN A 45 -12.12 -9.17 -4.30
N VAL A 46 -11.63 -8.80 -3.11
CA VAL A 46 -11.71 -9.60 -1.90
C VAL A 46 -12.23 -8.75 -0.73
N SER A 47 -12.65 -9.40 0.36
CA SER A 47 -13.12 -8.68 1.55
C SER A 47 -12.04 -7.76 2.10
N LEU A 48 -12.45 -6.65 2.74
CA LEU A 48 -11.54 -5.67 3.35
C LEU A 48 -10.57 -6.31 4.36
N GLU A 49 -10.98 -7.39 5.01
CA GLU A 49 -10.11 -8.15 5.91
C GLU A 49 -8.93 -8.78 5.17
N TYR A 50 -9.20 -9.41 4.01
CA TYR A 50 -8.16 -10.00 3.17
C TYR A 50 -7.28 -8.92 2.53
N THR A 51 -7.85 -7.81 2.06
CA THR A 51 -7.03 -6.71 1.49
C THR A 51 -6.11 -6.12 2.54
N PHE A 52 -6.60 -5.86 3.74
CA PHE A 52 -5.80 -5.35 4.86
C PHE A 52 -4.69 -6.34 5.27
N ARG A 53 -5.01 -7.64 5.35
CA ARG A 53 -4.02 -8.68 5.62
C ARG A 53 -2.94 -8.75 4.53
N ASN A 54 -3.33 -8.69 3.26
CA ASN A 54 -2.39 -8.71 2.13
C ASN A 54 -1.48 -7.47 2.17
N SER A 55 -2.01 -6.29 2.49
CA SER A 55 -1.22 -5.07 2.69
C SER A 55 -0.18 -5.25 3.81
N MET A 56 -0.55 -5.86 4.93
CA MET A 56 0.38 -6.15 6.03
C MET A 56 1.48 -7.13 5.62
N ILE A 57 1.13 -8.18 4.88
CA ILE A 57 2.08 -9.17 4.37
C ILE A 57 3.07 -8.49 3.40
N CYS A 58 2.58 -7.72 2.42
CA CYS A 58 3.42 -7.02 1.46
C CYS A 58 4.36 -6.01 2.13
N LYS A 59 3.83 -5.21 3.06
CA LYS A 59 4.63 -4.27 3.88
C LYS A 59 5.77 -5.00 4.59
N SER A 60 5.49 -6.15 5.20
CA SER A 60 6.46 -6.95 5.94
C SER A 60 7.54 -7.54 5.02
N ILE A 61 7.12 -8.23 3.95
CA ILE A 61 8.03 -8.90 3.00
C ILE A 61 8.94 -7.87 2.31
N PHE A 62 8.37 -6.77 1.82
CA PHE A 62 9.11 -5.77 1.06
C PHE A 62 9.76 -4.69 1.94
N LYS A 63 9.55 -4.73 3.26
CA LYS A 63 10.09 -3.75 4.22
C LYS A 63 9.78 -2.30 3.84
N ILE A 64 8.56 -2.05 3.37
CA ILE A 64 8.11 -0.71 2.98
C ILE A 64 7.82 0.09 4.27
N PRO A 65 8.35 1.33 4.41
CA PRO A 65 8.04 2.20 5.55
C PRO A 65 6.64 2.82 5.39
N ALA A 66 5.61 1.98 5.23
CA ALA A 66 4.24 2.41 5.00
C ALA A 66 3.37 2.33 6.25
N GLU A 67 2.48 3.30 6.42
CA GLU A 67 1.31 3.17 7.29
C GLU A 67 0.18 2.46 6.52
N ILE A 68 -0.48 1.48 7.14
CA ILE A 68 -1.60 0.78 6.50
C ILE A 68 -2.89 1.33 7.09
N VAL A 69 -3.76 1.84 6.23
CA VAL A 69 -5.02 2.48 6.61
C VAL A 69 -6.17 1.63 6.06
N LYS A 70 -7.20 1.43 6.88
CA LYS A 70 -8.44 0.78 6.42
C LYS A 70 -9.31 1.80 5.70
N GLY A 71 -9.63 1.51 4.45
CA GLY A 71 -10.61 2.22 3.65
C GLY A 71 -12.03 1.74 3.93
N ARG A 72 -12.96 2.07 3.01
CA ARG A 72 -14.36 1.61 3.11
C ARG A 72 -14.48 0.12 2.82
N ASP A 73 -15.42 -0.50 3.52
CA ASP A 73 -15.77 -1.92 3.44
C ASP A 73 -16.85 -2.25 2.40
N ARG A 74 -17.35 -1.24 1.67
CA ARG A 74 -18.42 -1.37 0.67
C ARG A 74 -18.45 -0.22 -0.33
N SER A 75 -19.14 -0.45 -1.44
CA SER A 75 -19.45 0.59 -2.43
C SER A 75 -20.17 1.79 -1.81
N VAL A 76 -19.92 2.98 -2.37
CA VAL A 76 -20.58 4.23 -1.94
C VAL A 76 -22.09 4.20 -2.19
N ARG A 77 -22.57 3.34 -3.11
CA ARG A 77 -23.97 3.32 -3.53
C ARG A 77 -24.93 2.49 -2.69
N GLY A 78 -24.45 1.77 -1.67
CA GLY A 78 -25.29 0.83 -0.94
C GLY A 78 -25.49 -0.47 -1.71
#